data_AF-A0A7X9MPK0-F1
#
_entry.id   AF-A0A7X9MPK0-F1
#
_cell.length_a   1.000
_cell.length_b   1.000
_cell.length_c   1.000
_cell.angle_alpha   90.00
_cell.angle_beta   90.00
_cell.angle_gamma   90.00
#
_symmetry.space_group_name_H-M   'P 1'
#
loop_
_entity.id
_entity.type
_entity.pdbx_description
1 polymer ?
#
loop_
_entity_poly.entity_id
_entity_poly.type
_entity_poly.pdbx_seq_one_letter_code
_entity_poly.pdbx_strand_id
1 'polypeptide(L)'
;MSLTPIEKAKKVLRGIEEGDYLFDMHAQWRVEYHDEYFKYFNHPDPELRKRSLLIFMSGLGETWQGSTLLFTPLKEKENDENPIWTKIYLFEDYLKSFLENRESIKKDYPLLYEELIRFLIKLDIKKRFEDSYVEIDKEIFVELRKVLDEYKDLNEFGESYFGDYNEIYKECGFPPFSFK
;
A
#
# COMPACT_ATOMS: atom_id res chain seq x y z
N MET A 1 -2.08 -26.77 -9.26
CA MET A 1 -2.44 -26.29 -7.91
C MET A 1 -2.56 -24.78 -7.97
N SER A 2 -3.61 -24.20 -7.39
CA SER A 2 -3.74 -22.74 -7.25
C SER A 2 -2.75 -22.24 -6.18
N LEU A 3 -2.08 -21.13 -6.44
CA LEU A 3 -1.20 -20.48 -5.45
C LEU A 3 -2.00 -20.06 -4.21
N THR A 4 -1.43 -20.27 -3.03
CA THR A 4 -1.90 -19.71 -1.76
C THR A 4 -1.75 -18.18 -1.74
N PRO A 5 -2.48 -17.45 -0.88
CA PRO A 5 -2.32 -16.00 -0.76
C PRO A 5 -0.89 -15.57 -0.46
N ILE A 6 -0.15 -16.32 0.38
CA ILE A 6 1.26 -16.05 0.68
C ILE A 6 2.14 -16.22 -0.57
N GLU A 7 1.94 -17.29 -1.33
CA GLU A 7 2.71 -17.51 -2.56
C GLU A 7 2.44 -16.43 -3.61
N LYS A 8 1.19 -15.98 -3.74
CA LYS A 8 0.85 -14.85 -4.61
C LYS A 8 1.53 -13.57 -4.13
N ALA A 9 1.48 -13.28 -2.83
CA ALA A 9 2.12 -12.09 -2.26
C ALA A 9 3.65 -12.09 -2.49
N LYS A 10 4.31 -13.24 -2.30
CA LYS A 10 5.74 -13.44 -2.65
C LYS A 10 6.05 -13.11 -4.10
N LYS A 11 5.11 -13.43 -5.00
CA LYS A 11 5.29 -13.14 -6.43
C LYS A 11 5.12 -11.65 -6.73
N VAL A 12 4.15 -10.98 -6.10
CA VAL A 12 3.98 -9.52 -6.22
C VAL A 12 5.21 -8.78 -5.68
N LEU A 13 5.67 -9.13 -4.48
CA LEU A 13 6.78 -8.46 -3.79
C LEU A 13 8.17 -8.99 -4.18
N ARG A 14 8.26 -9.75 -5.28
CA ARG A 14 9.54 -10.35 -5.68
C ARG A 14 10.57 -9.26 -5.98
N GLY A 15 11.80 -9.44 -5.50
CA GLY A 15 12.88 -8.46 -5.62
C GLY A 15 12.84 -7.39 -4.52
N ILE A 16 11.64 -6.97 -4.09
CA ILE A 16 11.49 -6.15 -2.88
C ILE A 16 11.97 -6.96 -1.66
N GLU A 17 11.44 -8.17 -1.46
CA GLU A 17 11.83 -9.03 -0.34
C GLU A 17 13.26 -9.56 -0.39
N GLU A 18 13.88 -9.46 -1.57
CA GLU A 18 15.27 -9.85 -1.80
C GLU A 18 16.24 -8.70 -1.52
N GLY A 19 15.73 -7.50 -1.21
CA GLY A 19 16.51 -6.27 -1.00
C GLY A 19 17.03 -5.67 -2.31
N ASP A 20 16.46 -6.06 -3.45
CA ASP A 20 16.90 -5.64 -4.79
C ASP A 20 16.07 -4.45 -5.33
N TYR A 21 14.86 -4.21 -4.79
CA TYR A 21 14.00 -3.08 -5.15
C TYR A 21 13.43 -2.41 -3.91
N LEU A 22 13.14 -1.11 -4.00
CA LEU A 22 12.40 -0.36 -2.97
C LEU A 22 10.93 -0.76 -2.94
N PHE A 23 10.28 -0.57 -1.79
CA PHE A 23 8.88 -0.94 -1.60
C PHE A 23 7.88 -0.14 -2.44
N ASP A 24 8.23 1.08 -2.85
CA ASP A 24 7.35 1.99 -3.58
C ASP A 24 7.45 1.87 -5.10
N MET A 25 8.22 0.90 -5.60
CA MET A 25 8.41 0.62 -7.02
C MET A 25 8.60 -0.89 -7.28
N HIS A 26 8.29 -1.33 -8.51
CA HIS A 26 8.62 -2.65 -9.04
C HIS A 26 7.81 -3.84 -8.51
N ALA A 27 6.68 -3.59 -7.84
CA ALA A 27 5.76 -4.65 -7.52
C ALA A 27 5.22 -5.31 -8.80
N GLN A 28 5.14 -6.65 -8.77
CA GLN A 28 4.79 -7.46 -9.93
C GLN A 28 3.28 -7.69 -9.99
N TRP A 29 2.54 -6.68 -10.46
CA TRP A 29 1.09 -6.76 -10.57
C TRP A 29 0.66 -7.65 -11.75
N ARG A 30 0.18 -8.86 -11.44
CA ARG A 30 -0.38 -9.79 -12.43
C ARG A 30 -1.69 -10.39 -11.93
N VAL A 31 -2.61 -10.70 -12.84
CA VAL A 31 -3.94 -11.26 -12.52
C VAL A 31 -3.83 -12.57 -11.74
N GLU A 32 -2.81 -13.38 -12.04
CA GLU A 32 -2.54 -14.65 -11.37
C GLU A 32 -2.09 -14.47 -9.92
N TYR A 33 -1.55 -13.29 -9.57
CA TYR A 33 -1.07 -12.95 -8.24
C TYR A 33 -2.06 -12.06 -7.47
N HIS A 34 -3.22 -11.76 -8.06
CA HIS A 34 -4.27 -11.00 -7.37
C HIS A 34 -4.89 -11.80 -6.22
N ASP A 35 -5.11 -11.11 -5.10
CA ASP A 35 -5.90 -11.54 -3.96
C ASP A 35 -6.51 -10.31 -3.26
N GLU A 36 -7.47 -10.53 -2.35
CA GLU A 36 -8.09 -9.47 -1.57
C GLU A 36 -7.24 -9.17 -0.33
N TYR A 37 -6.00 -8.70 -0.54
CA TYR A 37 -5.00 -8.60 0.54
C TYR A 37 -5.44 -7.72 1.71
N PHE A 38 -6.34 -6.75 1.49
CA PHE A 38 -6.93 -5.95 2.56
C PHE A 38 -7.61 -6.81 3.64
N LYS A 39 -8.11 -8.02 3.31
CA LYS A 39 -8.73 -8.94 4.28
C LYS A 39 -7.75 -9.50 5.30
N TYR A 40 -6.46 -9.36 5.07
CA TYR A 40 -5.43 -9.99 5.90
C TYR A 40 -4.67 -9.03 6.83
N PHE A 41 -5.08 -7.76 6.93
CA PHE A 41 -4.39 -6.75 7.77
C PHE A 41 -4.39 -7.08 9.26
N ASN A 42 -5.28 -7.96 9.72
CA ASN A 42 -5.29 -8.49 11.09
C ASN A 42 -5.37 -10.03 11.09
N HIS A 43 -4.87 -10.67 10.04
CA HIS A 43 -4.85 -12.13 9.94
C HIS A 43 -3.95 -12.73 11.03
N PRO A 44 -4.31 -13.87 11.66
CA PRO A 44 -3.50 -14.47 12.73
C PRO A 44 -2.09 -14.91 12.27
N ASP A 45 -1.93 -15.27 11.00
CA ASP A 45 -0.62 -15.53 10.39
C ASP A 45 0.15 -14.21 10.18
N PRO A 46 1.25 -13.98 10.93
CA PRO A 46 2.02 -12.74 10.82
C PRO A 46 2.67 -12.56 9.44
N GLU A 47 3.02 -13.65 8.76
CA GLU A 47 3.66 -13.57 7.44
C GLU A 47 2.68 -13.06 6.39
N LEU A 48 1.43 -13.54 6.42
CA LEU A 48 0.38 -13.06 5.53
C LEU A 48 -0.02 -11.62 5.86
N ARG A 49 -0.09 -11.27 7.15
CA ARG A 49 -0.41 -9.91 7.62
C ARG A 49 0.60 -8.89 7.11
N LYS A 50 1.87 -9.11 7.39
CA LYS A 50 2.98 -8.27 6.94
C LYS A 50 2.98 -8.05 5.42
N ARG A 51 2.91 -9.14 4.66
CA ARG A 51 2.95 -9.09 3.18
C ARG A 51 1.77 -8.32 2.60
N SER A 52 0.61 -8.44 3.23
CA SER A 52 -0.58 -7.73 2.78
C SER A 52 -0.45 -6.22 3.00
N LEU A 53 0.14 -5.81 4.13
CA LEU A 53 0.47 -4.41 4.39
C LEU A 53 1.53 -3.88 3.43
N LEU A 54 2.56 -4.67 3.11
CA LEU A 54 3.56 -4.29 2.11
C LEU A 54 2.99 -4.15 0.71
N ILE A 55 2.07 -5.03 0.31
CA ILE A 55 1.34 -4.88 -0.95
C ILE A 55 0.54 -3.57 -0.98
N PHE A 56 -0.09 -3.22 0.14
CA PHE A 56 -0.79 -1.94 0.23
C PHE A 56 0.19 -0.76 0.09
N MET A 57 1.31 -0.80 0.81
CA MET A 57 2.36 0.23 0.70
C MET A 57 2.90 0.36 -0.74
N SER A 58 3.22 -0.76 -1.40
CA SER A 58 3.67 -0.75 -2.79
C SER A 58 2.61 -0.18 -3.73
N GLY A 59 1.35 -0.52 -3.53
CA GLY A 59 0.25 0.03 -4.31
C GLY A 59 0.11 1.55 -4.13
N LEU A 60 0.24 2.06 -2.91
CA LEU A 60 0.21 3.49 -2.62
C LEU A 60 1.42 4.21 -3.24
N GLY A 61 2.62 3.66 -3.06
CA GLY A 61 3.86 4.24 -3.57
C GLY A 61 3.89 4.34 -5.08
N GLU A 62 3.54 3.27 -5.78
CA GLU A 62 3.47 3.30 -7.24
C GLU A 62 2.35 4.19 -7.76
N THR A 63 1.22 4.29 -7.05
CA THR A 63 0.14 5.25 -7.39
C THR A 63 0.64 6.69 -7.24
N TRP A 64 1.42 6.99 -6.19
CA TRP A 64 2.03 8.30 -6.00
C TRP A 64 2.99 8.66 -7.14
N GLN A 65 3.86 7.72 -7.52
CA GLN A 65 4.80 7.86 -8.64
C GLN A 65 4.09 7.92 -10.01
N GLY A 66 2.85 7.43 -10.10
CA GLY A 66 2.12 7.30 -11.36
C GLY A 66 2.63 6.15 -12.23
N SER A 67 3.32 5.16 -11.65
CA SER A 67 3.87 4.00 -12.33
C SER A 67 2.89 2.83 -12.47
N THR A 68 1.74 2.91 -11.78
CA THR A 68 0.67 1.91 -11.83
C THR A 68 -0.71 2.55 -11.82
N LEU A 69 -1.72 1.79 -12.25
CA LEU A 69 -3.14 2.17 -12.16
C LEU A 69 -3.87 1.45 -11.02
N LEU A 70 -3.12 0.88 -10.07
CA LEU A 70 -3.64 -0.01 -9.02
C LEU A 70 -4.79 0.62 -8.24
N PHE A 71 -4.52 1.77 -7.61
CA PHE A 71 -5.52 2.53 -6.86
C PHE A 71 -6.11 3.67 -7.67
N THR A 72 -6.04 3.67 -9.00
CA THR A 72 -6.74 4.70 -9.81
C THR A 72 -8.26 4.66 -9.58
N PRO A 73 -8.95 5.82 -9.52
CA PRO A 73 -10.40 5.89 -9.40
C PRO A 73 -11.13 5.07 -10.46
N LEU A 74 -12.29 4.51 -10.10
CA LEU A 74 -13.09 3.65 -11.00
C LEU A 74 -13.49 4.38 -12.27
N LYS A 75 -13.89 5.66 -12.18
CA LYS A 75 -14.26 6.47 -13.35
C LYS A 75 -13.10 6.68 -14.34
N GLU A 76 -11.88 6.74 -13.84
CA GLU A 76 -10.68 6.87 -14.69
C GLU A 76 -10.35 5.52 -15.34
N LYS A 77 -10.64 4.40 -14.67
CA LYS A 77 -10.48 3.02 -15.19
C LYS A 77 -11.51 2.65 -16.27
N GLU A 78 -12.73 3.19 -16.23
CA GLU A 78 -13.78 2.93 -17.24
C GLU A 78 -13.39 3.37 -18.66
N ASN A 79 -12.44 4.30 -18.78
CA ASN A 79 -11.95 4.79 -20.07
C ASN A 79 -10.70 4.05 -20.58
N ASP A 80 -10.21 3.05 -19.84
CA ASP A 80 -9.03 2.27 -20.23
C ASP A 80 -9.44 1.07 -21.12
N GLU A 81 -8.97 1.08 -22.37
CA GLU A 81 -9.23 0.02 -23.35
C GLU A 81 -8.45 -1.28 -23.07
N ASN A 82 -7.60 -1.34 -22.03
CA ASN A 82 -6.85 -2.54 -21.62
C ASN A 82 -7.52 -3.32 -20.47
N PRO A 83 -8.32 -4.37 -20.75
CA PRO A 83 -9.00 -5.20 -19.74
C PRO A 83 -8.06 -6.17 -18.98
N ILE A 84 -6.74 -6.02 -19.06
CA ILE A 84 -5.78 -6.90 -18.36
C ILE A 84 -5.88 -6.72 -16.83
N TRP A 85 -6.48 -5.64 -16.34
CA TRP A 85 -6.62 -5.32 -14.92
C TRP A 85 -7.94 -5.80 -14.27
N THR A 86 -8.60 -6.81 -14.84
CA THR A 86 -9.95 -7.29 -14.47
C THR A 86 -10.13 -7.80 -13.04
N LYS A 87 -9.08 -7.80 -12.21
CA LYS A 87 -9.21 -7.92 -10.76
C LYS A 87 -8.64 -6.67 -10.11
N ILE A 88 -9.55 -5.80 -9.72
CA ILE A 88 -9.27 -4.44 -9.31
C ILE A 88 -8.98 -4.46 -7.81
N TYR A 89 -7.82 -3.93 -7.43
CA TYR A 89 -7.59 -3.53 -6.04
C TYR A 89 -8.43 -2.29 -5.75
N LEU A 90 -9.52 -2.47 -5.00
CA LEU A 90 -10.45 -1.38 -4.67
C LEU A 90 -9.87 -0.55 -3.53
N PHE A 91 -9.52 0.70 -3.82
CA PHE A 91 -8.88 1.56 -2.83
C PHE A 91 -9.73 1.73 -1.56
N GLU A 92 -11.06 1.80 -1.73
CA GLU A 92 -12.03 1.86 -0.61
C GLU A 92 -11.87 0.71 0.38
N ASP A 93 -11.75 -0.53 -0.09
CA ASP A 93 -11.64 -1.71 0.76
C ASP A 93 -10.34 -1.70 1.57
N TYR A 94 -9.26 -1.24 0.94
CA TYR A 94 -7.96 -1.06 1.59
C TYR A 94 -8.01 0.03 2.66
N LEU A 95 -8.65 1.16 2.38
CA LEU A 95 -8.82 2.25 3.35
C LEU A 95 -9.67 1.82 4.55
N LYS A 96 -10.81 1.17 4.32
CA LYS A 96 -11.67 0.65 5.39
C LYS A 96 -10.91 -0.33 6.28
N SER A 97 -10.24 -1.30 5.68
CA SER A 97 -9.46 -2.29 6.43
C SER A 97 -8.29 -1.66 7.19
N PHE A 98 -7.60 -0.68 6.59
CA PHE A 98 -6.54 0.07 7.26
C PHE A 98 -7.08 0.81 8.50
N LEU A 99 -8.19 1.54 8.36
CA LEU A 99 -8.80 2.29 9.46
C LEU A 99 -9.28 1.40 10.60
N GLU A 100 -9.90 0.27 10.28
CA GLU A 100 -10.39 -0.72 11.25
C GLU A 100 -9.24 -1.35 12.05
N ASN A 101 -8.10 -1.60 11.40
CA ASN A 101 -6.99 -2.35 11.99
C ASN A 101 -5.81 -1.44 12.40
N ARG A 102 -5.94 -0.12 12.31
CA ARG A 102 -4.84 0.85 12.48
C ARG A 102 -4.02 0.67 13.77
N GLU A 103 -4.69 0.42 14.91
CA GLU A 103 -4.01 0.29 16.20
C GLU A 103 -3.16 -0.98 16.26
N SER A 104 -3.67 -2.08 15.69
CA SER A 104 -2.89 -3.33 15.57
C SER A 104 -1.73 -3.18 14.60
N ILE A 105 -1.94 -2.51 13.46
CA ILE A 105 -0.88 -2.27 12.47
C ILE A 105 0.22 -1.41 13.08
N LYS A 106 -0.13 -0.28 13.70
CA LYS A 106 0.81 0.63 14.38
C LYS A 106 1.61 -0.07 15.48
N LYS A 107 0.98 -0.99 16.21
CA LYS A 107 1.65 -1.76 17.27
C LYS A 107 2.64 -2.78 16.71
N ASP A 108 2.24 -3.52 15.67
CA ASP A 108 3.02 -4.65 15.14
C ASP A 108 4.12 -4.18 14.17
N TYR A 109 3.85 -3.12 13.39
CA TYR A 109 4.72 -2.59 12.35
C TYR A 109 4.71 -1.04 12.36
N PRO A 110 5.22 -0.40 13.42
CA PRO A 110 5.18 1.06 13.56
C PRO A 110 5.80 1.83 12.39
N LEU A 111 6.94 1.39 11.85
CA LEU A 111 7.62 2.09 10.75
C LEU A 111 6.84 1.93 9.44
N LEU A 112 6.38 0.72 9.14
CA LEU A 112 5.49 0.49 8.00
C LEU A 112 4.19 1.30 8.11
N TYR A 113 3.62 1.40 9.31
CA TYR A 113 2.43 2.21 9.56
C TYR A 113 2.69 3.70 9.26
N GLU A 114 3.79 4.26 9.74
CA GLU A 114 4.16 5.66 9.46
C GLU A 114 4.36 5.90 7.96
N GLU A 115 4.94 4.96 7.23
CA GLU A 115 5.15 5.10 5.78
C GLU A 115 3.84 4.98 4.99
N LEU A 116 2.91 4.10 5.41
CA LEU A 116 1.54 4.08 4.87
C LEU A 116 0.84 5.44 5.06
N ILE A 117 0.96 6.02 6.26
CA ILE A 117 0.42 7.36 6.56
C ILE A 117 1.06 8.43 5.67
N ARG A 118 2.39 8.43 5.51
CA ARG A 118 3.08 9.36 4.60
C ARG A 118 2.56 9.27 3.18
N PHE A 119 2.41 8.07 2.62
CA PHE A 119 1.89 7.94 1.26
C PHE A 119 0.45 8.42 1.13
N LEU A 120 -0.41 8.12 2.10
CA LEU A 120 -1.79 8.60 2.11
C LEU A 120 -1.87 10.12 2.18
N ILE A 121 -1.03 10.75 3.01
CA ILE A 121 -0.90 12.20 3.07
C ILE A 121 -0.43 12.78 1.73
N LYS A 122 0.64 12.23 1.14
CA LYS A 122 1.19 12.68 -0.16
C LYS A 122 0.12 12.62 -1.25
N LEU A 123 -0.63 11.52 -1.31
CA LEU A 123 -1.71 11.33 -2.29
C LEU A 123 -2.85 12.34 -2.10
N ASP A 124 -3.34 12.54 -0.86
CA ASP A 124 -4.42 13.50 -0.58
C ASP A 124 -4.00 14.96 -0.85
N ILE A 125 -2.71 15.29 -0.66
CA ILE A 125 -2.16 16.60 -1.01
C ILE A 125 -2.04 16.78 -2.52
N LYS A 126 -1.61 15.74 -3.25
CA LYS A 126 -1.49 15.77 -4.73
C LYS A 126 -2.82 16.16 -5.38
N LYS A 127 -3.88 15.51 -4.93
CA LYS A 127 -5.26 15.72 -5.35
C LYS A 127 -6.15 15.13 -4.27
N ARG A 128 -7.03 15.95 -3.69
CA ARG A 128 -7.88 15.52 -2.57
C ARG A 128 -8.66 14.28 -2.93
N PHE A 129 -8.81 13.38 -1.96
CA PHE A 129 -9.45 12.11 -2.21
C PHE A 129 -10.91 12.25 -2.64
N GLU A 130 -11.69 13.17 -2.07
CA GLU A 130 -13.09 13.42 -2.47
C GLU A 130 -13.22 13.93 -3.91
N ASP A 131 -12.18 14.58 -4.43
CA ASP A 131 -12.17 15.10 -5.81
C ASP A 131 -11.77 14.00 -6.81
N SER A 132 -10.99 13.02 -6.36
CA SER A 132 -10.48 11.93 -7.21
C SER A 132 -11.39 10.70 -7.17
N TYR A 133 -11.87 10.32 -6.00
CA TYR A 133 -12.61 9.10 -5.72
C TYR A 133 -14.04 9.43 -5.35
N VAL A 134 -14.75 10.06 -6.29
CA VAL A 134 -16.14 10.52 -6.10
C VAL A 134 -17.14 9.38 -5.85
N GLU A 135 -16.75 8.14 -6.16
CA GLU A 135 -17.50 6.91 -5.90
C GLU A 135 -17.36 6.39 -4.46
N ILE A 136 -16.32 6.82 -3.73
CA ILE A 136 -16.05 6.38 -2.36
C ILE A 136 -16.84 7.25 -1.38
N ASP A 137 -17.39 6.62 -0.35
CA ASP A 137 -18.11 7.33 0.72
C ASP A 137 -17.21 8.37 1.41
N LYS A 138 -17.65 9.63 1.46
CA LYS A 138 -16.81 10.76 1.92
C LYS A 138 -16.44 10.62 3.39
N GLU A 139 -17.30 9.97 4.16
CA GLU A 139 -17.15 9.68 5.57
C GLU A 139 -15.86 8.89 5.83
N ILE A 140 -15.43 8.03 4.90
CA ILE A 140 -14.16 7.31 4.97
C ILE A 140 -12.99 8.27 4.91
N PHE A 141 -13.03 9.27 4.02
CA PHE A 141 -11.97 10.28 3.92
C PHE A 141 -11.96 11.23 5.11
N VAL A 142 -13.12 11.54 5.67
CA VAL A 142 -13.23 12.31 6.91
C VAL A 142 -12.58 11.55 8.09
N GLU A 143 -12.84 10.25 8.22
CA GLU A 143 -12.20 9.42 9.24
C GLU A 143 -10.69 9.30 9.00
N LEU A 144 -10.30 9.04 7.75
CA LEU A 144 -8.90 8.97 7.36
C LEU A 144 -8.15 10.24 7.72
N ARG A 145 -8.68 11.42 7.38
CA ARG A 145 -8.01 12.69 7.70
C ARG A 145 -7.80 12.93 9.17
N LYS A 146 -8.73 12.50 10.04
CA LYS A 146 -8.50 12.60 11.50
C LYS A 146 -7.23 11.85 11.91
N VAL A 147 -7.00 10.68 11.32
CA VAL A 147 -5.78 9.89 11.54
C VAL A 147 -4.57 10.59 10.91
N LEU A 148 -4.67 11.06 9.65
CA LEU A 148 -3.56 11.73 8.96
C LEU A 148 -3.12 13.02 9.67
N ASP A 149 -4.06 13.77 10.26
CA ASP A 149 -3.80 15.03 10.96
C ASP A 149 -2.94 14.84 12.23
N GLU A 150 -2.97 13.64 12.84
CA GLU A 150 -2.06 13.27 13.94
C GLU A 150 -0.59 13.23 13.51
N TYR A 151 -0.34 13.12 12.20
CA TYR A 151 0.98 12.97 11.59
C TYR A 151 1.29 14.05 10.56
N LYS A 152 0.57 15.19 10.60
CA LYS A 152 0.76 16.29 9.64
C LYS A 152 2.20 16.80 9.55
N ASP A 153 2.97 16.66 10.63
CA ASP A 153 4.37 17.07 10.72
C ASP A 153 5.32 16.08 9.98
N LEU A 154 4.87 14.87 9.64
CA LEU A 154 5.67 13.90 8.88
C LEU A 154 6.02 14.38 7.47
N ASN A 155 5.28 15.35 6.93
CA ASN A 155 5.58 16.00 5.66
C ASN A 155 6.65 17.08 5.74
N GLU A 156 6.93 17.61 6.93
CA GLU A 156 7.94 18.66 7.12
C GLU A 156 9.36 18.06 7.10
N PHE A 157 9.49 16.76 7.34
CA PHE A 157 10.74 16.01 7.22
C PHE A 157 10.91 15.47 5.80
N GLY A 158 11.41 16.33 4.92
CA GLY A 158 11.58 16.06 3.48
C GLY A 158 12.32 14.75 3.13
N GLU A 159 12.02 14.25 1.94
CA GLU A 159 12.79 13.38 1.01
C GLU A 159 13.95 12.51 1.53
N SER A 160 13.88 11.92 2.74
CA SER A 160 14.83 10.87 3.13
C SER A 160 14.44 9.55 2.47
N TYR A 161 14.70 9.44 1.16
CA TYR A 161 14.28 8.32 0.31
C TYR A 161 14.87 6.95 0.67
N PHE A 162 15.89 6.86 1.54
CA PHE A 162 16.62 5.61 1.76
C PHE A 162 16.87 5.26 3.23
N GLY A 163 16.82 6.25 4.14
CA GLY A 163 17.10 6.01 5.56
C GLY A 163 15.99 5.22 6.27
N ASP A 164 14.74 5.37 5.80
CA ASP A 164 13.57 4.74 6.44
C ASP A 164 13.30 3.32 5.92
N TYR A 165 13.41 3.10 4.60
CA TYR A 165 13.09 1.80 4.02
C TYR A 165 13.92 0.65 4.56
N ASN A 166 15.20 0.84 4.85
CA ASN A 166 16.04 -0.21 5.46
C ASN A 166 15.59 -0.60 6.86
N GLU A 167 15.06 0.33 7.66
CA GLU A 167 14.47 0.00 8.95
C GLU A 167 13.10 -0.68 8.78
N ILE A 168 12.32 -0.31 7.75
CA ILE A 168 11.09 -1.04 7.39
C ILE A 168 11.40 -2.48 6.92
N TYR A 169 12.43 -2.71 6.09
CA TYR A 169 12.88 -4.05 5.72
C TYR A 169 13.18 -4.89 6.96
N LYS A 170 13.94 -4.31 7.89
CA LYS A 170 14.33 -4.95 9.14
C LYS A 170 13.15 -5.23 10.07
N GLU A 171 12.23 -4.28 10.23
CA GLU A 171 10.96 -4.46 10.96
C GLU A 171 10.17 -5.62 10.38
N CYS A 172 10.16 -5.72 9.05
CA CYS A 172 9.50 -6.78 8.29
C CYS A 172 10.30 -8.09 8.21
N GLY A 173 11.50 -8.17 8.81
CA GLY A 173 12.36 -9.36 8.78
C GLY A 173 12.91 -9.71 7.40
N PHE A 174 13.08 -8.72 6.53
CA PHE A 174 13.69 -8.83 5.21
C PHE A 174 15.13 -8.29 5.23
N PRO A 175 15.99 -8.76 4.29
CA PRO A 175 17.30 -8.14 4.10
C PRO A 175 17.14 -6.65 3.74
N PRO A 176 18.05 -5.78 4.19
CA PRO A 176 18.04 -4.37 3.80
C PRO A 176 18.25 -4.25 2.28
N PHE A 177 17.73 -3.18 1.71
CA PHE A 177 17.97 -2.83 0.33
C PHE A 177 19.46 -2.53 0.10
N SER A 178 20.02 -3.12 -0.95
CA SER A 178 21.39 -2.88 -1.38
C SER A 178 21.47 -2.86 -2.91
N PHE A 179 22.03 -1.79 -3.47
CA PHE A 179 22.42 -1.80 -4.89
C PHE A 179 23.50 -2.88 -5.10
N LYS A 180 23.16 -3.92 -5.85
CA LYS A 180 24.14 -4.88 -6.38
C LYS A 180 24.66 -4.42 -7.73
#